data_AF-A0A3D0KMR7-F1
#
_entry.id   AF-A0A3D0KMR7-F1
#
_cell.length_a   1.000
_cell.length_b   1.000
_cell.length_c   1.000
_cell.angle_alpha   90.00
_cell.angle_beta   90.00
_cell.angle_gamma   90.00
#
_symmetry.space_group_name_H-M   'P 1'
#
loop_
_entity.id
_entity.type
_entity.pdbx_description
1 polymer ?
#
loop_
_entity_poly.entity_id
_entity_poly.type
_entity_poly.pdbx_seq_one_letter_code
_entity_poly.pdbx_strand_id
1 'polypeptide(L)'
;ETVLLNEGYTPNYQIIVDRKNNSDTLDINVELTPDKFSDIVSENQQKERKLESAMRTMIGIGPKVHLVPPKTIVRSEGKAVRVIDKRKLHD
;
A
#
# COMPACT_ATOMS: atom_id res chain seq x y z
N GLU A 1 -7.35 3.43 6.65
CA GLU A 1 -7.68 4.60 5.81
C GLU A 1 -7.23 5.92 6.43
N THR A 2 -7.45 6.18 7.73
CA THR A 2 -7.09 7.43 8.42
C THR A 2 -5.66 7.92 8.15
N VAL A 3 -4.64 7.05 8.26
CA VAL A 3 -3.24 7.43 7.97
C VAL A 3 -3.09 7.98 6.54
N LEU A 4 -3.71 7.32 5.56
CA LEU A 4 -3.61 7.72 4.15
C LEU A 4 -4.19 9.10 3.93
N LEU A 5 -5.39 9.34 4.46
CA LEU A 5 -6.09 10.61 4.32
C LEU A 5 -5.32 11.75 5.01
N ASN A 6 -4.76 11.50 6.20
CA ASN A 6 -3.95 12.48 6.93
C ASN A 6 -2.65 12.84 6.20
N GLU A 7 -2.05 11.89 5.50
CA GLU A 7 -0.87 12.11 4.65
C GLU A 7 -1.24 12.62 3.24
N GLY A 8 -2.53 12.86 2.98
CA GLY A 8 -3.05 13.41 1.73
C GLY A 8 -3.07 12.43 0.56
N TYR A 9 -3.12 11.12 0.82
CA TYR A 9 -3.30 10.10 -0.20
C TYR A 9 -4.77 9.73 -0.36
N THR A 10 -5.10 9.13 -1.51
CA THR A 10 -6.44 8.61 -1.75
C THR A 10 -6.74 7.43 -0.82
N PRO A 11 -8.03 7.15 -0.53
CA PRO A 11 -8.42 5.93 0.17
C PRO A 11 -8.43 4.70 -0.77
N ASN A 12 -7.83 4.78 -1.97
CA ASN A 12 -7.67 3.64 -2.86
C ASN A 12 -6.35 2.94 -2.56
N TYR A 13 -6.47 1.76 -1.95
CA TYR A 13 -5.36 0.94 -1.53
C TYR A 13 -5.72 -0.54 -1.64
N GLN A 14 -4.68 -1.35 -1.70
CA GLN A 14 -4.76 -2.80 -1.67
C GLN A 14 -3.64 -3.34 -0.77
N ILE A 15 -4.01 -4.21 0.15
CA ILE A 15 -3.12 -4.92 1.05
C ILE A 15 -2.79 -6.25 0.38
N ILE A 16 -1.51 -6.58 0.30
CA ILE A 16 -1.02 -7.87 -0.15
C ILE A 16 -0.37 -8.53 1.05
N VAL A 17 -0.92 -9.68 1.44
CA VAL A 17 -0.35 -10.52 2.47
C VAL A 17 0.38 -11.65 1.77
N ASP A 18 1.63 -11.87 2.11
CA ASP A 18 2.44 -12.95 1.55
C ASP A 18 3.29 -13.58 2.67
N ARG A 19 3.98 -14.69 2.37
CA ARG A 19 4.88 -15.36 3.30
C ARG A 19 6.17 -15.74 2.58
N LYS A 20 7.29 -15.19 3.05
CA LYS A 20 8.63 -15.47 2.53
C LYS A 20 9.49 -16.09 3.62
N ASN A 21 10.03 -17.27 3.38
CA ASN A 21 10.93 -17.97 4.32
C ASN A 21 10.33 -18.08 5.73
N ASN A 22 9.07 -18.51 5.86
CA ASN A 22 8.30 -18.59 7.10
C ASN A 22 8.02 -17.26 7.82
N SER A 23 8.40 -16.12 7.24
CA SER A 23 8.02 -14.80 7.73
C SER A 23 6.84 -14.28 6.93
N ASP A 24 5.78 -13.85 7.62
CA ASP A 24 4.71 -13.09 6.97
C ASP A 24 5.25 -11.74 6.50
N THR A 25 4.83 -11.33 5.31
CA THR A 25 5.13 -10.03 4.72
C THR A 25 3.83 -9.31 4.41
N LEU A 26 3.82 -8.00 4.65
CA LEU A 26 2.67 -7.14 4.45
C LEU A 26 3.07 -5.98 3.55
N ASP A 27 2.50 -5.97 2.36
CA ASP A 27 2.71 -4.91 1.39
C ASP A 27 1.40 -4.13 1.21
N ILE A 28 1.49 -2.81 1.08
CA ILE A 28 0.33 -1.95 0.85
C ILE A 28 0.57 -1.12 -0.39
N ASN A 29 -0.20 -1.41 -1.43
CA ASN A 29 -0.24 -0.59 -2.63
C ASN A 29 -1.20 0.57 -2.38
N VAL A 30 -0.72 1.79 -2.56
CA VAL A 30 -1.52 3.03 -2.44
C VAL A 30 -1.51 3.74 -3.78
N GLU A 31 -2.71 4.02 -4.30
CA GLU A 31 -2.87 4.69 -5.57
C GLU A 31 -2.61 6.19 -5.45
N LEU A 32 -1.69 6.70 -6.27
CA LEU A 32 -1.42 8.12 -6.39
C LEU A 32 -2.53 8.83 -7.16
N THR A 33 -2.74 10.11 -6.83
CA THR A 33 -3.50 11.01 -7.69
C THR A 33 -2.62 11.53 -8.82
N PRO A 34 -3.18 11.93 -9.98
CA PRO A 34 -2.41 12.47 -11.09
C PRO A 34 -1.53 13.67 -10.72
N ASP A 35 -1.97 14.51 -9.77
CA ASP A 35 -1.23 15.68 -9.27
C ASP A 35 -0.07 15.31 -8.34
N LYS A 36 -0.09 14.12 -7.73
CA LYS A 36 0.97 13.63 -6.84
C LYS A 36 1.93 12.63 -7.49
N PHE A 37 1.61 12.20 -8.71
CA PHE A 37 2.43 11.32 -9.51
C PHE A 37 3.72 12.04 -9.93
N SER A 38 4.86 11.38 -9.70
CA SER A 38 6.18 11.84 -10.12
C SER A 38 6.88 10.69 -10.83
N ASP A 39 7.49 10.96 -11.97
CA ASP A 39 8.34 10.00 -12.69
C ASP A 39 9.73 9.85 -12.03
N ILE A 40 10.02 10.65 -10.99
CA ILE A 40 11.27 10.60 -10.26
C ILE A 40 11.19 9.54 -9.17
N VAL A 41 11.91 8.43 -9.38
CA VAL A 41 11.94 7.28 -8.46
C VAL A 41 12.35 7.66 -7.04
N SER A 42 13.33 8.55 -6.87
CA SER A 42 13.83 8.94 -5.54
C SER A 42 12.81 9.74 -4.73
N GLU A 43 11.91 10.48 -5.38
CA GLU A 43 10.82 11.19 -4.70
C GLU A 43 9.75 10.22 -4.22
N ASN A 44 9.40 9.23 -5.04
CA ASN A 44 8.43 8.21 -4.66
C ASN A 44 8.95 7.35 -3.50
N GLN A 45 10.23 6.98 -3.50
CA GLN A 45 10.85 6.27 -2.38
C GLN A 45 10.84 7.07 -1.07
N GLN A 46 11.00 8.39 -1.12
CA GLN A 46 10.90 9.25 0.07
C GLN A 46 9.46 9.31 0.58
N LYS A 47 8.49 9.45 -0.33
CA LYS A 47 7.05 9.44 0.00
C LYS A 47 6.61 8.11 0.63
N GLU A 48 7.07 6.98 0.09
CA GLU A 48 6.85 5.64 0.62
C GLU A 48 7.38 5.53 2.05
N ARG A 49 8.66 5.84 2.29
CA ARG A 49 9.28 5.79 3.63
C ARG A 49 8.56 6.66 4.65
N LYS A 50 8.09 7.85 4.24
CA LYS A 50 7.29 8.71 5.12
C LYS A 50 5.98 8.04 5.52
N LEU A 51 5.28 7.44 4.56
CA LEU A 51 4.01 6.77 4.80
C LEU A 51 4.18 5.49 5.64
N GLU A 52 5.24 4.71 5.41
CA GLU A 52 5.61 3.56 6.24
C GLU A 52 5.83 3.97 7.70
N SER A 53 6.54 5.07 7.93
CA SER A 53 6.78 5.62 9.27
C SER A 53 5.48 6.06 9.95
N ALA A 54 4.60 6.74 9.21
CA ALA A 54 3.29 7.17 9.71
C ALA A 54 2.40 5.98 10.07
N MET A 55 2.38 4.93 9.23
CA MET A 55 1.67 3.69 9.53
C MET A 55 2.26 3.01 10.77
N ARG A 56 3.58 2.83 10.84
CA ARG A 56 4.24 2.22 11.99
C ARG A 56 3.90 2.95 13.30
N THR A 57 3.84 4.27 13.26
CA THR A 57 3.50 5.09 14.42
C THR A 57 2.03 4.92 14.84
N MET A 58 1.09 4.89 13.89
CA MET A 58 -0.35 4.84 14.22
C MET A 58 -0.84 3.42 14.56
N ILE A 59 -0.40 2.40 13.82
CA ILE A 59 -0.94 1.03 13.93
C ILE A 59 0.07 0.01 14.47
N GLY A 60 1.31 0.41 14.74
CA GLY A 60 2.33 -0.46 15.37
C GLY A 60 2.95 -1.51 14.44
N ILE A 61 2.45 -1.65 13.22
CA ILE A 61 3.00 -2.54 12.18
C ILE A 61 3.70 -1.72 11.10
N GLY A 62 4.82 -2.24 10.58
CA GLY A 62 5.59 -1.61 9.51
C GLY A 62 5.38 -2.33 8.17
N PRO A 63 4.23 -2.17 7.51
CA PRO A 63 4.05 -2.70 6.16
C PRO A 63 5.03 -2.01 5.21
N LYS A 64 5.42 -2.72 4.16
CA LYS A 64 6.10 -2.09 3.03
C LYS A 64 5.06 -1.37 2.17
N VAL A 65 5.29 -0.09 1.88
CA VAL A 65 4.36 0.71 1.08
C VAL A 65 4.88 0.83 -0.35
N HIS A 66 3.99 0.65 -1.31
CA HIS A 66 4.26 0.89 -2.73
C HIS A 66 3.30 1.94 -3.27
N LEU A 67 3.84 3.04 -3.81
CA LEU A 67 3.05 4.04 -4.49
C LEU A 67 2.86 3.63 -5.94
N VAL A 68 1.63 3.33 -6.32
CA VAL A 68 1.28 2.86 -7.67
C VAL A 68 0.64 3.98 -8.49
N PRO A 69 0.78 3.94 -9.83
CA PRO A 69 0.18 4.94 -10.70
C PRO A 69 -1.35 5.03 -10.55
N PRO A 70 -1.95 6.17 -10.91
CA PRO A 70 -3.40 6.31 -10.93
C PRO A 70 -4.08 5.25 -11.82
N LYS A 71 -5.24 4.76 -11.39
CA LYS A 71 -6.08 3.75 -12.06
C LYS A 71 -5.44 2.35 -12.17
N THR A 72 -4.46 2.03 -11.32
CA THR A 72 -3.81 0.70 -11.28
C THR A 72 -4.57 -0.29 -10.40
N ILE A 73 -5.23 0.20 -9.34
CA ILE A 73 -6.00 -0.67 -8.44
C ILE A 73 -7.39 -0.88 -9.03
N VAL A 74 -7.72 -2.15 -9.32
CA VAL A 74 -8.99 -2.52 -9.96
C VAL A 74 -10.17 -2.08 -9.09
N ARG A 75 -11.07 -1.31 -9.69
CA ARG A 75 -12.37 -0.98 -9.08
C ARG A 75 -13.31 -2.14 -9.34
N SER A 76 -13.85 -2.74 -8.29
CA SER A 76 -14.89 -3.75 -8.47
C SER A 76 -16.24 -3.07 -8.69
N GLU A 77 -17.11 -3.71 -9.47
CA GLU A 77 -18.50 -3.26 -9.68
C GLU A 77 -19.38 -3.46 -8.43
N GLY A 78 -18.80 -3.93 -7.33
CA GLY A 78 -19.47 -4.17 -6.05
C GLY A 78 -18.54 -3.90 -4.87
N LYS A 79 -18.26 -4.92 -4.05
CA LYS A 79 -17.41 -4.78 -2.87
C LYS A 79 -15.93 -4.68 -3.28
N ALA A 80 -15.26 -3.59 -2.88
CA ALA A 80 -13.83 -3.42 -3.14
C ALA A 80 -13.00 -4.54 -2.49
N VAL A 81 -12.09 -5.14 -3.25
CA VAL A 81 -11.14 -6.14 -2.74
C VAL A 81 -9.92 -5.41 -2.18
N ARG A 82 -9.91 -5.24 -0.85
CA ARG A 82 -8.85 -4.51 -0.14
C ARG A 82 -7.68 -5.40 0.30
N VAL A 83 -7.84 -6.72 0.29
CA VAL A 83 -6.83 -7.67 0.76
C VAL A 83 -6.69 -8.78 -0.27
N ILE A 84 -5.46 -9.02 -0.71
CA ILE A 84 -5.05 -10.17 -1.51
C ILE A 84 -4.15 -11.02 -0.63
N ASP A 85 -4.56 -12.26 -0.38
CA ASP A 85 -3.75 -13.24 0.33
C ASP A 85 -3.00 -14.12 -0.67
N LYS A 86 -1.67 -14.05 -0.66
CA LYS A 86 -0.75 -14.83 -1.50
C LYS A 86 0.00 -15.90 -0.71
N ARG A 87 -0.27 -16.04 0.60
CA ARG A 87 0.44 -17.00 1.45
C ARG A 87 0.21 -18.41 0.95
N LYS A 88 1.29 -19.13 0.64
CA LYS A 88 1.25 -20.58 0.37
C LYS A 88 1.35 -21.32 1.70
N LEU A 89 0.20 -21.62 2.29
CA LEU A 89 0.11 -22.29 3.60
C LEU A 89 0.00 -23.81 3.52
N HIS A 90 -0.16 -24.36 2.31
CA HIS A 90 -0.31 -25.79 2.04
C HIS A 90 0.49 -26.18 0.80
N ASP A 91 1.31 -27.23 0.93
CA ASP A 91 1.60 -28.19 -0.14
C ASP A 91 0.60 -29.34 -0.04
#